data_AF-A0A929K141-F1
#
_entry.id   AF-A0A929K141-F1
#
_cell.length_a   1.000
_cell.length_b   1.000
_cell.length_c   1.000
_cell.angle_alpha   90.00
_cell.angle_beta   90.00
_cell.angle_gamma   90.00
#
_symmetry.space_group_name_H-M   'P 1'
#
loop_
_entity.id
_entity.type
_entity.pdbx_description
1 polymer ?
#
loop_
_entity_poly.entity_id
_entity_poly.type
_entity_poly.pdbx_seq_one_letter_code
_entity_poly.pdbx_strand_id
1 'polypeptide(L)'
;MSNQPSVQQTALTKPLSKLKVSVAKWPYGLVSVLAALSAFGAYTSMYAFRKAFAAGSFSGLEYWHVNYKAWLVIAQVLGYTLSKFYGIKFIAEVKALSRGKSILLLVAISWLALLGFAIVPAPYNIVFLFINGFPLGMIWGLVFGYLEGRRATEFMAAVLSISLIFASGFVKTVGRTLITEFHVTEYNMPFITGAVFIIPLCLFVLMLEVLPPPTQQDKQLRTERTAMSATERRAFLMRFLPGIILTVIVYVLLTVMRDVRDNFEVEIWAGLGIKSNSIYTNIDSIISIAVLAGISLLILVKNNLKAFGIIHIFIICGCLLAGISTLLFEAKTISPVMWMTLAGLGLYAGYVPYNAIFFERMIASFNYKSNVGFIMYIADAIGYLGSISVLLVKELGNSDISWDAFFVNGLLIMAVIGAGAATLSLIYFLQSARRSRSQNKALNLSAV
;
A
#
# COMPACT_ATOMS: atom_id res chain seq x y z
N MET A 1 7.85 -13.92 51.31
CA MET A 1 8.28 -12.57 50.88
C MET A 1 7.95 -12.40 49.40
N SER A 2 6.91 -11.63 49.14
CA SER A 2 6.32 -11.34 47.83
C SER A 2 7.13 -10.27 47.09
N ASN A 3 7.69 -10.59 45.93
CA ASN A 3 8.21 -9.57 45.01
C ASN A 3 7.18 -9.27 43.93
N GLN A 4 6.39 -8.21 44.17
CA GLN A 4 5.67 -7.49 43.12
C GLN A 4 6.68 -6.64 42.34
N PRO A 5 6.71 -6.67 41.00
CA PRO A 5 7.39 -5.62 40.25
C PRO A 5 6.52 -4.35 40.29
N SER A 6 7.11 -3.30 40.86
CA SER A 6 6.56 -1.96 40.98
C SER A 6 6.30 -1.34 39.60
N VAL A 7 5.04 -1.41 39.17
CA VAL A 7 4.57 -0.68 38.00
C VAL A 7 4.40 0.79 38.41
N GLN A 8 5.43 1.61 38.23
CA GLN A 8 5.29 3.06 38.13
C GLN A 8 4.52 3.39 36.84
N GLN A 9 3.19 3.27 36.91
CA GLN A 9 2.26 3.77 35.91
C GLN A 9 2.25 5.31 36.01
N THR A 10 2.93 5.96 35.07
CA THR A 10 2.93 7.42 34.87
C THR A 10 1.49 7.94 34.78
N ALA A 11 1.17 9.11 35.35
CA ALA A 11 -0.20 9.62 35.52
C ALA A 11 -1.07 9.67 34.24
N LEU A 12 -0.46 9.72 33.04
CA LEU A 12 -1.12 9.63 31.72
C LEU A 12 -1.65 8.23 31.36
N THR A 13 -1.22 7.17 32.05
CA THR A 13 -1.60 5.77 31.75
C THR A 13 -2.93 5.35 32.37
N LYS A 14 -3.37 6.01 33.44
CA LYS A 14 -4.64 5.74 34.14
C LYS A 14 -5.92 6.05 33.33
N PRO A 15 -6.02 7.17 32.58
CA PRO A 15 -7.21 7.42 31.76
C PRO A 15 -7.27 6.48 30.54
N LEU A 16 -6.11 6.23 29.91
CA LEU A 16 -6.02 5.33 28.75
C LEU A 16 -6.37 3.89 29.14
N SER A 17 -5.93 3.41 30.31
CA SER A 17 -6.28 2.07 30.80
C SER A 17 -7.78 1.92 31.10
N LYS A 18 -8.43 2.94 31.67
CA LYS A 18 -9.89 2.95 31.86
C LYS A 18 -10.64 2.88 30.53
N LEU A 19 -10.20 3.65 29.53
CA LEU A 19 -10.77 3.61 28.18
C LEU A 19 -10.59 2.24 27.51
N LYS A 20 -9.40 1.64 27.59
CA LYS A 20 -9.14 0.27 27.08
C LYS A 20 -10.10 -0.75 27.69
N VAL A 21 -10.34 -0.67 29.01
CA VAL A 21 -11.29 -1.57 29.72
C VAL A 21 -12.73 -1.32 29.28
N SER A 22 -13.12 -0.07 29.03
CA SER A 22 -14.46 0.28 28.54
C SER A 22 -14.68 -0.27 27.13
N VAL A 23 -13.75 -0.03 26.20
CA VAL A 23 -13.83 -0.50 24.81
C VAL A 23 -13.76 -2.03 24.73
N ALA A 24 -13.06 -2.69 25.64
CA ALA A 24 -13.05 -4.16 25.73
C ALA A 24 -14.43 -4.78 25.97
N LYS A 25 -15.39 -4.02 26.53
CA LYS A 25 -16.77 -4.48 26.77
C LYS A 25 -17.69 -4.26 25.58
N TRP A 26 -17.25 -3.55 24.55
CA TRP A 26 -18.08 -3.26 23.38
C TRP A 26 -18.31 -4.51 22.52
N PRO A 27 -19.43 -4.56 21.78
CA PRO A 27 -19.64 -5.57 20.75
C PRO A 27 -18.44 -5.70 19.80
N TYR A 28 -18.05 -6.93 19.49
CA TYR A 28 -16.87 -7.21 18.65
C TYR A 28 -16.91 -6.49 17.29
N GLY A 29 -18.09 -6.39 16.67
CA GLY A 29 -18.29 -5.65 15.42
C GLY A 29 -17.91 -4.18 15.55
N LEU A 30 -18.33 -3.52 16.64
CA LEU A 30 -17.99 -2.11 16.90
C LEU A 30 -16.49 -1.92 17.15
N VAL A 31 -15.86 -2.83 17.89
CA VAL A 31 -14.39 -2.80 18.08
C VAL A 31 -13.65 -2.99 16.76
N SER A 32 -14.14 -3.86 15.88
CA SER A 32 -13.56 -4.09 14.55
C SER A 32 -13.69 -2.88 13.63
N VAL A 33 -14.85 -2.21 13.65
CA VAL A 33 -15.07 -0.97 12.89
C VAL A 33 -14.21 0.17 13.44
N LEU A 34 -14.13 0.32 14.77
CA LEU A 34 -13.24 1.30 15.40
C LEU A 34 -11.79 1.07 14.99
N ALA A 35 -11.32 -0.18 15.01
CA ALA A 35 -9.97 -0.52 14.60
C ALA A 35 -9.71 -0.24 13.12
N ALA A 36 -10.66 -0.58 12.24
CA ALA A 36 -10.58 -0.28 10.81
C ALA A 36 -10.49 1.23 10.55
N LEU A 37 -11.37 2.03 11.17
CA LEU A 37 -11.41 3.48 11.00
C LEU A 37 -10.19 4.17 11.61
N SER A 38 -9.71 3.71 12.77
CA SER A 38 -8.52 4.25 13.40
C SER A 38 -7.26 3.95 12.57
N ALA A 39 -7.16 2.74 12.01
CA ALA A 39 -6.07 2.39 11.12
C ALA A 39 -6.13 3.18 9.81
N PHE A 40 -7.31 3.31 9.21
CA PHE A 40 -7.54 4.14 8.03
C PHE A 40 -7.09 5.58 8.29
N GLY A 41 -7.63 6.21 9.34
CA GLY A 41 -7.32 7.61 9.67
C GLY A 41 -5.86 7.85 10.03
N ALA A 42 -5.24 6.95 10.79
CA ALA A 42 -3.82 7.04 11.13
C ALA A 42 -2.95 6.93 9.87
N TYR A 43 -3.27 5.99 8.97
CA TYR A 43 -2.50 5.80 7.75
C TYR A 43 -2.73 6.93 6.74
N THR A 44 -3.96 7.40 6.58
CA THR A 44 -4.29 8.58 5.78
C THR A 44 -3.52 9.81 6.26
N SER A 45 -3.46 10.02 7.58
CA SER A 45 -2.75 11.16 8.15
C SER A 45 -1.23 11.04 7.98
N MET A 46 -0.68 9.83 8.13
CA MET A 46 0.73 9.58 7.84
C MET A 46 1.07 9.85 6.37
N TYR A 47 0.14 9.54 5.45
CA TYR A 47 0.34 9.72 4.02
C TYR A 47 0.63 11.18 3.64
N ALA A 48 0.19 12.15 4.44
CA ALA A 48 0.52 13.56 4.29
C ALA A 48 2.04 13.82 4.31
N PHE A 49 2.75 13.14 5.21
CA PHE A 49 4.21 13.25 5.34
C PHE A 49 4.96 12.53 4.22
N ARG A 50 4.28 11.67 3.47
CA ARG A 50 4.83 10.93 2.34
C ARG A 50 4.56 11.64 1.02
N LYS A 51 3.31 11.96 0.71
CA LYS A 51 2.88 12.33 -0.65
C LYS A 51 2.54 13.79 -0.84
N ALA A 52 2.64 14.63 0.18
CA ALA A 52 2.40 16.07 0.01
C ALA A 52 3.28 16.68 -1.08
N PHE A 53 4.58 16.36 -1.13
CA PHE A 53 5.48 16.89 -2.17
C PHE A 53 5.04 16.60 -3.60
N ALA A 54 4.31 15.50 -3.86
CA ALA A 54 3.81 15.17 -5.19
C ALA A 54 2.72 16.13 -5.68
N ALA A 55 2.16 16.98 -4.81
CA ALA A 55 1.29 18.08 -5.19
C ALA A 55 2.05 19.25 -5.87
N GLY A 56 3.36 19.35 -5.62
CA GLY A 56 4.25 20.30 -6.30
C GLY A 56 4.65 19.79 -7.69
N SER A 57 4.83 20.72 -8.62
CA SER A 57 5.31 20.44 -9.98
C SER A 57 6.82 20.62 -10.12
N PHE A 58 7.42 21.50 -9.30
CA PHE A 58 8.84 21.87 -9.31
C PHE A 58 9.36 22.19 -10.72
N SER A 59 8.55 22.94 -11.48
CA SER A 59 8.81 23.24 -12.88
C SER A 59 10.12 24.02 -13.10
N GLY A 60 10.82 23.70 -14.19
CA GLY A 60 12.00 24.46 -14.65
C GLY A 60 13.32 24.10 -13.96
N LEU A 61 13.35 23.05 -13.13
CA LEU A 61 14.56 22.56 -12.47
C LEU A 61 14.93 21.17 -12.99
N GLU A 62 16.16 21.06 -13.50
CA GLU A 62 16.72 19.84 -14.06
C GLU A 62 18.16 19.68 -13.56
N TYR A 63 18.50 18.46 -13.13
CA TYR A 63 19.85 18.12 -12.70
C TYR A 63 20.26 16.81 -13.38
N TRP A 64 21.41 16.82 -14.06
CA TRP A 64 21.90 15.67 -14.84
C TRP A 64 20.88 15.10 -15.83
N HIS A 65 20.19 15.97 -16.58
CA HIS A 65 19.19 15.56 -17.56
C HIS A 65 17.96 14.84 -17.00
N VAL A 66 17.72 14.98 -15.70
CA VAL A 66 16.58 14.41 -15.00
C VAL A 66 15.83 15.52 -14.29
N ASN A 67 14.52 15.56 -14.47
CA ASN A 67 13.65 16.53 -13.82
C ASN A 67 13.78 16.44 -12.30
N TYR A 68 13.83 17.60 -11.64
CA TYR A 68 14.00 17.65 -10.19
C TYR A 68 12.91 16.89 -9.41
N LYS A 69 11.64 16.92 -9.86
CA LYS A 69 10.58 16.13 -9.24
C LYS A 69 10.84 14.63 -9.35
N ALA A 70 11.37 14.16 -10.48
CA ALA A 70 11.76 12.76 -10.63
C ALA A 70 12.86 12.37 -9.63
N TRP A 71 13.87 13.23 -9.41
CA TRP A 71 14.86 13.01 -8.36
C TRP A 71 14.25 12.88 -6.96
N LEU A 72 13.29 13.75 -6.61
CA LEU A 72 12.59 13.67 -5.32
C LEU A 72 11.83 12.34 -5.15
N VAL A 73 11.15 11.89 -6.20
CA VAL A 73 10.45 10.60 -6.22
C VAL A 73 11.44 9.45 -6.06
N ILE A 74 12.54 9.44 -6.82
CA ILE A 74 13.59 8.40 -6.74
C ILE A 74 14.17 8.34 -5.33
N ALA A 75 14.58 9.48 -4.77
CA ALA A 75 15.17 9.54 -3.44
C ALA A 75 14.23 9.00 -2.36
N GLN A 76 12.96 9.42 -2.38
CA GLN A 76 11.98 8.92 -1.41
C GLN A 76 11.69 7.42 -1.57
N VAL A 77 11.53 6.93 -2.80
CA VAL A 77 11.26 5.51 -3.07
C VAL A 77 12.45 4.63 -2.71
N LEU A 78 13.69 5.11 -2.91
CA LEU A 78 14.90 4.41 -2.45
C LEU A 78 14.92 4.26 -0.93
N GLY A 79 14.64 5.33 -0.18
CA GLY A 79 14.50 5.26 1.28
C GLY A 79 13.43 4.27 1.71
N TYR A 80 12.26 4.32 1.05
CA TYR A 80 11.16 3.38 1.27
C TYR A 80 11.56 1.91 1.01
N THR A 81 12.31 1.67 -0.07
CA THR A 81 12.78 0.32 -0.45
C THR A 81 13.71 -0.25 0.60
N LEU A 82 14.68 0.54 1.07
CA LEU A 82 15.61 0.12 2.13
C LEU A 82 14.88 -0.14 3.46
N SER A 83 13.84 0.64 3.75
CA SER A 83 13.03 0.43 4.95
C SER A 83 12.30 -0.92 4.95
N LYS A 84 11.98 -1.50 3.78
CA LYS A 84 11.32 -2.81 3.72
C LYS A 84 12.25 -3.93 4.18
N PHE A 85 13.54 -3.84 3.87
CA PHE A 85 14.53 -4.80 4.35
C PHE A 85 14.79 -4.65 5.86
N TYR A 86 15.01 -3.41 6.32
CA TYR A 86 15.22 -3.13 7.76
C TYR A 86 13.97 -3.42 8.60
N GLY A 87 12.80 -3.05 8.07
CA GLY A 87 11.50 -3.13 8.72
C GLY A 87 11.09 -4.54 9.12
N ILE A 88 11.53 -5.58 8.40
CA ILE A 88 11.25 -6.99 8.76
C ILE A 88 11.76 -7.27 10.18
N LYS A 89 12.98 -6.84 10.49
CA LYS A 89 13.57 -7.02 11.81
C LYS A 89 12.92 -6.09 12.83
N PHE A 90 12.83 -4.81 12.50
CA PHE A 90 12.30 -3.79 13.41
C PHE A 90 10.85 -4.08 13.85
N ILE A 91 9.95 -4.37 12.92
CA ILE A 91 8.52 -4.63 13.22
C ILE A 91 8.37 -5.91 14.06
N ALA A 92 9.21 -6.92 13.84
CA ALA A 92 9.21 -8.15 14.63
C ALA A 92 9.68 -7.93 16.09
N GLU A 93 10.56 -6.96 16.33
CA GLU A 93 11.13 -6.67 17.65
C GLU A 93 10.31 -5.65 18.46
N VAL A 94 9.48 -4.82 17.81
CA VAL A 94 8.67 -3.79 18.49
C VAL A 94 7.56 -4.43 19.32
N LYS A 95 7.64 -4.23 20.64
CA LYS A 95 6.60 -4.65 21.59
C LYS A 95 5.28 -3.93 21.30
N ALA A 96 4.16 -4.62 21.53
CA ALA A 96 2.83 -4.07 21.29
C ALA A 96 2.57 -2.74 22.03
N LEU A 97 3.13 -2.59 23.24
CA LEU A 97 2.99 -1.39 24.08
C LEU A 97 3.79 -0.17 23.61
N SER A 98 4.74 -0.33 22.69
CA SER A 98 5.56 0.78 22.16
C SER A 98 5.16 1.19 20.75
N ARG A 99 4.21 0.51 20.11
CA ARG A 99 3.85 0.74 18.70
C ARG A 99 3.39 2.17 18.42
N GLY A 100 2.51 2.75 19.24
CA GLY A 100 2.00 4.11 19.02
C GLY A 100 3.12 5.14 19.13
N LYS A 101 4.01 4.97 20.12
CA LYS A 101 5.21 5.81 20.27
C LYS A 101 6.15 5.68 19.07
N SER A 102 6.36 4.46 18.58
CA SER A 102 7.17 4.22 17.38
C SER A 102 6.58 4.89 16.14
N ILE A 103 5.26 4.83 15.94
CA ILE A 103 4.60 5.54 14.82
C ILE A 103 4.87 7.05 14.91
N LEU A 104 4.62 7.66 16.07
CA LEU A 104 4.82 9.10 16.25
C LEU A 104 6.29 9.51 16.08
N LEU A 105 7.24 8.71 16.59
CA LEU A 105 8.67 8.97 16.44
C LEU A 105 9.11 8.90 14.97
N LEU A 106 8.70 7.85 14.24
CA LEU A 106 9.05 7.69 12.83
C LEU A 106 8.45 8.81 11.98
N VAL A 107 7.20 9.20 12.23
CA VAL A 107 6.59 10.36 11.56
C VAL A 107 7.32 11.66 11.92
N ALA A 108 7.70 11.85 13.19
CA ALA A 108 8.44 13.04 13.60
C ALA A 108 9.80 13.16 12.88
N ILE A 109 10.55 12.06 12.75
CA ILE A 109 11.80 12.03 11.96
C ILE A 109 11.52 12.42 10.51
N SER A 110 10.50 11.84 9.89
CA SER A 110 10.11 12.16 8.52
C SER A 110 9.63 13.60 8.35
N TRP A 111 8.98 14.17 9.35
CA TRP A 111 8.49 15.55 9.33
C TRP A 111 9.64 16.55 9.49
N LEU A 112 10.61 16.27 10.37
CA LEU A 112 11.84 17.04 10.47
C LEU A 112 12.67 16.98 9.18
N ALA A 113 12.66 15.84 8.49
CA ALA A 113 13.27 15.74 7.18
C ALA A 113 12.57 16.65 6.16
N LEU A 114 11.23 16.77 6.17
CA LEU A 114 10.52 17.74 5.32
C LEU A 114 10.85 19.20 5.67
N LEU A 115 11.15 19.51 6.93
CA LEU A 115 11.66 20.82 7.32
C LEU A 115 13.05 21.08 6.72
N GLY A 116 13.94 20.07 6.79
CA GLY A 116 15.25 20.14 6.13
C GLY A 116 15.12 20.31 4.62
N PHE A 117 14.16 19.63 4.00
CA PHE A 117 13.85 19.81 2.57
C PHE A 117 13.45 21.24 2.21
N ALA A 118 12.66 21.89 3.08
CA ALA A 118 12.17 23.23 2.87
C ALA A 118 13.25 24.32 3.03
N ILE A 119 14.21 24.11 3.94
CA ILE A 119 15.25 25.09 4.29
C ILE A 119 16.48 24.96 3.39
N VAL A 120 16.88 23.73 3.03
CA VAL A 120 18.09 23.48 2.25
C VAL A 120 17.83 23.77 0.77
N PRO A 121 18.73 24.47 0.06
CA PRO A 121 18.54 24.76 -1.36
C PRO A 121 18.67 23.50 -2.23
N ALA A 122 17.95 23.49 -3.35
CA ALA A 122 18.12 22.48 -4.40
C ALA A 122 19.52 22.58 -5.02
N PRO A 123 20.18 21.46 -5.37
CA PRO A 123 19.69 20.07 -5.34
C PRO A 123 19.95 19.34 -4.00
N TYR A 124 20.65 19.95 -3.04
CA TYR A 124 21.10 19.26 -1.82
C TYR A 124 19.95 18.79 -0.93
N ASN A 125 18.78 19.41 -1.04
CA ASN A 125 17.58 19.01 -0.31
C ASN A 125 16.98 17.65 -0.73
N ILE A 126 17.40 17.07 -1.88
CA ILE A 126 16.96 15.73 -2.33
C ILE A 126 17.26 14.66 -1.26
N VAL A 127 18.38 14.77 -0.54
CA VAL A 127 18.76 13.80 0.51
C VAL A 127 17.71 13.71 1.62
N PHE A 128 17.01 14.80 1.90
CA PHE A 128 15.97 14.82 2.94
C PHE A 128 14.72 14.05 2.51
N LEU A 129 14.45 13.90 1.21
CA LEU A 129 13.37 13.03 0.74
C LEU A 129 13.71 11.55 0.94
N PHE A 130 14.99 11.18 0.82
CA PHE A 130 15.46 9.85 1.18
C PHE A 130 15.30 9.57 2.69
N ILE A 131 15.76 10.51 3.54
CA ILE A 131 15.60 10.41 5.00
C ILE A 131 14.12 10.41 5.39
N ASN A 132 13.27 11.16 4.68
CA ASN A 132 11.84 11.16 4.87
C ASN A 132 11.21 9.80 4.52
N GLY A 133 11.60 9.20 3.39
CA GLY A 133 11.02 7.95 2.91
C GLY A 133 11.32 6.74 3.80
N PHE A 134 12.51 6.68 4.41
CA PHE A 134 12.94 5.51 5.18
C PHE A 134 12.07 5.21 6.41
N PRO A 135 11.79 6.13 7.35
CA PRO A 135 10.91 5.86 8.48
C PRO A 135 9.48 5.51 8.08
N LEU A 136 8.94 6.16 7.03
CA LEU A 136 7.55 6.01 6.61
C LEU A 136 7.22 4.60 6.10
N GLY A 137 8.19 3.92 5.47
CA GLY A 137 7.97 2.59 4.91
C GLY A 137 7.72 1.48 5.93
N MET A 138 7.98 1.74 7.21
CA MET A 138 7.68 0.82 8.32
C MET A 138 6.28 1.04 8.94
N ILE A 139 5.65 2.20 8.71
CA ILE A 139 4.43 2.58 9.43
C ILE A 139 3.26 1.68 9.09
N TRP A 140 3.15 1.22 7.83
CA TRP A 140 2.10 0.28 7.44
C TRP A 140 2.11 -0.98 8.30
N GLY A 141 3.29 -1.57 8.52
CA GLY A 141 3.41 -2.78 9.34
C GLY A 141 3.12 -2.53 10.83
N LEU A 142 3.49 -1.36 11.35
CA LEU A 142 3.17 -0.97 12.73
C LEU A 142 1.65 -0.80 12.94
N VAL A 143 0.96 -0.14 12.00
CA VAL A 143 -0.51 0.03 12.03
C VAL A 143 -1.20 -1.32 11.83
N PHE A 144 -0.78 -2.10 10.83
CA PHE A 144 -1.31 -3.43 10.57
C PHE A 144 -1.18 -4.36 11.79
N GLY A 145 -0.09 -4.23 12.55
CA GLY A 145 0.12 -5.00 13.78
C GLY A 145 -1.02 -4.86 14.82
N TYR A 146 -1.76 -3.74 14.86
CA TYR A 146 -2.93 -3.60 15.74
C TYR A 146 -4.15 -4.42 15.28
N LEU A 147 -4.23 -4.67 13.97
CA LEU A 147 -5.33 -5.34 13.28
C LEU A 147 -5.06 -6.84 13.14
N GLU A 148 -3.78 -7.22 13.09
CA GLU A 148 -3.33 -8.60 12.94
C GLU A 148 -3.79 -9.48 14.11
N GLY A 149 -4.07 -10.75 13.79
CA GLY A 149 -4.42 -11.76 14.79
C GLY A 149 -5.84 -11.64 15.33
N ARG A 150 -6.75 -10.94 14.63
CA ARG A 150 -8.17 -10.81 14.94
C ARG A 150 -9.03 -11.58 13.93
N ARG A 151 -10.24 -12.00 14.33
CA ARG A 151 -11.21 -12.64 13.41
C ARG A 151 -11.57 -11.75 12.22
N ALA A 152 -11.64 -10.43 12.41
CA ALA A 152 -11.94 -9.46 11.36
C ALA A 152 -10.70 -8.91 10.63
N THR A 153 -9.50 -9.51 10.79
CA THR A 153 -8.26 -8.97 10.21
C THR A 153 -8.36 -8.74 8.71
N GLU A 154 -8.96 -9.65 7.93
CA GLU A 154 -9.07 -9.50 6.47
C GLU A 154 -9.87 -8.24 6.08
N PHE A 155 -10.97 -7.96 6.78
CA PHE A 155 -11.77 -6.75 6.59
C PHE A 155 -10.97 -5.49 6.97
N MET A 156 -10.38 -5.48 8.17
CA MET A 156 -9.61 -4.33 8.64
C MET A 156 -8.37 -4.05 7.77
N ALA A 157 -7.72 -5.11 7.27
CA ALA A 157 -6.62 -5.04 6.33
C ALA A 157 -7.05 -4.42 5.00
N ALA A 158 -8.20 -4.84 4.47
CA ALA A 158 -8.77 -4.25 3.26
C ALA A 158 -9.00 -2.74 3.46
N VAL A 159 -9.70 -2.34 4.53
CA VAL A 159 -9.93 -0.91 4.84
C VAL A 159 -8.61 -0.13 4.96
N LEU A 160 -7.61 -0.68 5.66
CA LEU A 160 -6.28 -0.07 5.72
C LEU A 160 -5.63 0.06 4.33
N SER A 161 -5.70 -0.95 3.47
CA SER A 161 -5.11 -0.88 2.13
C SER A 161 -5.81 0.16 1.24
N ILE A 162 -7.12 0.37 1.42
CA ILE A 162 -7.86 1.38 0.64
C ILE A 162 -7.50 2.80 1.04
N SER A 163 -7.05 3.00 2.28
CA SER A 163 -6.54 4.32 2.72
C SER A 163 -5.39 4.82 1.84
N LEU A 164 -4.62 3.94 1.21
CA LEU A 164 -3.55 4.30 0.27
C LEU A 164 -4.05 5.12 -0.93
N ILE A 165 -5.25 4.81 -1.42
CA ILE A 165 -5.84 5.42 -2.60
C ILE A 165 -6.42 6.78 -2.20
N PHE A 166 -7.37 6.76 -1.27
CA PHE A 166 -8.04 7.96 -0.78
C PHE A 166 -7.05 9.00 -0.24
N ALA A 167 -6.08 8.57 0.58
CA ALA A 167 -5.16 9.48 1.23
C ALA A 167 -4.29 10.22 0.22
N SER A 168 -3.95 9.61 -0.91
CA SER A 168 -3.14 10.30 -1.92
C SER A 168 -3.87 11.49 -2.51
N GLY A 169 -5.07 11.26 -3.06
CA GLY A 169 -5.90 12.34 -3.61
C GLY A 169 -6.25 13.40 -2.57
N PHE A 170 -6.54 13.00 -1.33
CA PHE A 170 -6.84 13.93 -0.24
C PHE A 170 -5.65 14.83 0.11
N VAL A 171 -4.47 14.24 0.30
CA VAL A 171 -3.24 14.98 0.61
C VAL A 171 -2.86 15.91 -0.53
N LYS A 172 -2.97 15.46 -1.79
CA LYS A 172 -2.71 16.33 -2.95
C LYS A 172 -3.67 17.50 -3.01
N THR A 173 -4.95 17.28 -2.74
CA THR A 173 -5.95 18.37 -2.70
C THR A 173 -5.59 19.41 -1.65
N VAL A 174 -5.21 18.98 -0.44
CA VAL A 174 -4.75 19.89 0.62
C VAL A 174 -3.46 20.62 0.21
N GLY A 175 -2.45 19.90 -0.29
CA GLY A 175 -1.18 20.48 -0.74
C GLY A 175 -1.35 21.50 -1.87
N ARG A 176 -2.19 21.19 -2.86
CA ARG A 176 -2.53 22.12 -3.95
C ARG A 176 -3.29 23.35 -3.45
N THR A 177 -4.21 23.18 -2.50
CA THR A 177 -4.93 24.30 -1.88
C THR A 177 -3.98 25.22 -1.10
N LEU A 178 -2.99 24.66 -0.41
CA LEU A 178 -1.94 25.45 0.25
C LEU A 178 -1.12 26.27 -0.75
N ILE A 179 -0.83 25.71 -1.93
CA ILE A 179 -0.11 26.42 -2.98
C ILE A 179 -0.97 27.51 -3.62
N THR A 180 -2.22 27.20 -4.02
CA THR A 180 -3.04 28.13 -4.82
C THR A 180 -3.77 29.18 -3.98
N GLU A 181 -4.33 28.80 -2.82
CA GLU A 181 -5.13 29.71 -2.00
C GLU A 181 -4.29 30.42 -0.93
N PHE A 182 -3.37 29.68 -0.30
CA PHE A 182 -2.52 30.20 0.79
C PHE A 182 -1.14 30.66 0.30
N HIS A 183 -0.85 30.54 -1.00
CA HIS A 183 0.38 31.02 -1.64
C HIS A 183 1.66 30.45 -1.00
N VAL A 184 1.57 29.24 -0.45
CA VAL A 184 2.72 28.52 0.12
C VAL A 184 3.63 28.04 -1.02
N THR A 185 4.94 28.21 -0.87
CA THR A 185 5.91 27.72 -1.86
C THR A 185 5.90 26.18 -1.95
N GLU A 186 6.24 25.63 -3.11
CA GLU A 186 6.28 24.16 -3.31
C GLU A 186 7.25 23.45 -2.37
N TYR A 187 8.28 24.15 -1.87
CA TYR A 187 9.25 23.64 -0.89
C TYR A 187 8.71 23.59 0.54
N ASN A 188 7.93 24.61 0.96
CA ASN A 188 7.35 24.68 2.31
C ASN A 188 6.08 23.84 2.44
N MET A 189 5.34 23.66 1.34
CA MET A 189 4.05 22.98 1.31
C MET A 189 4.07 21.58 1.95
N PRO A 190 5.05 20.70 1.72
CA PRO A 190 5.07 19.37 2.35
C PRO A 190 5.11 19.43 3.87
N PHE A 191 5.93 20.33 4.43
CA PHE A 191 6.06 20.50 5.87
C PHE A 191 4.76 21.05 6.50
N ILE A 192 4.14 22.05 5.87
CA ILE A 192 2.88 22.66 6.34
C ILE A 192 1.72 21.67 6.21
N THR A 193 1.68 20.87 5.13
CA THR A 193 0.70 19.78 5.00
C THR A 193 0.86 18.79 6.16
N GLY A 194 2.10 18.41 6.52
CA GLY A 194 2.37 17.62 7.72
C GLY A 194 1.82 18.26 9.02
N ALA A 195 1.95 19.57 9.17
CA ALA A 195 1.41 20.31 10.31
C ALA A 195 -0.12 20.23 10.43
N VAL A 196 -0.84 20.19 9.31
CA VAL A 196 -2.29 19.98 9.30
C VAL A 196 -2.65 18.56 9.76
N PHE A 197 -1.88 17.57 9.32
CA PHE A 197 -2.19 16.16 9.55
C PHE A 197 -1.61 15.55 10.85
N ILE A 198 -0.75 16.27 11.58
CA ILE A 198 -0.25 15.78 12.88
C ILE A 198 -1.37 15.65 13.92
N ILE A 199 -2.34 16.57 13.89
CA ILE A 199 -3.49 16.58 14.82
C ILE A 199 -4.36 15.33 14.62
N PRO A 200 -4.89 15.05 13.42
CA PRO A 200 -5.65 13.81 13.19
C PRO A 200 -4.78 12.56 13.37
N LEU A 201 -3.49 12.59 13.02
CA LEU A 201 -2.59 11.46 13.28
C LEU A 201 -2.54 11.12 14.77
N CYS A 202 -2.30 12.10 15.64
CA CYS A 202 -2.27 11.90 17.09
C CYS A 202 -3.60 11.33 17.60
N LEU A 203 -4.73 11.86 17.12
CA LEU A 203 -6.05 11.35 17.47
C LEU A 203 -6.21 9.86 17.09
N PHE A 204 -5.92 9.49 15.85
CA PHE A 204 -6.10 8.12 15.39
C PHE A 204 -5.09 7.14 16.00
N VAL A 205 -3.85 7.58 16.28
CA VAL A 205 -2.88 6.77 17.03
C VAL A 205 -3.34 6.55 18.47
N LEU A 206 -3.95 7.55 19.11
CA LEU A 206 -4.57 7.38 20.43
C LEU A 206 -5.72 6.37 20.38
N MET A 207 -6.58 6.43 19.36
CA MET A 207 -7.66 5.45 19.18
C MET A 207 -7.12 4.03 18.95
N LEU A 208 -6.04 3.88 18.18
CA LEU A 208 -5.34 2.60 18.01
C LEU A 208 -4.77 2.08 19.34
N GLU A 209 -4.21 2.97 20.16
CA GLU A 209 -3.71 2.61 21.49
C GLU A 209 -4.83 2.19 22.43
N VAL A 210 -6.04 2.72 22.29
CA VAL A 210 -7.21 2.31 23.09
C VAL A 210 -7.72 0.90 22.73
N LEU A 211 -7.31 0.33 21.60
CA LEU A 211 -7.76 -1.00 21.20
C LEU A 211 -7.35 -2.08 22.22
N PRO A 212 -8.29 -2.94 22.67
CA PRO A 212 -7.97 -4.04 23.56
C PRO A 212 -7.15 -5.10 22.82
N PRO A 213 -6.33 -5.90 23.53
CA PRO A 213 -5.58 -7.00 22.91
C PRO A 213 -6.51 -8.03 22.25
N PRO A 214 -6.03 -8.85 21.28
CA PRO A 214 -6.82 -9.91 20.67
C PRO A 214 -7.42 -10.86 21.72
N THR A 215 -8.70 -11.20 21.54
CA THR A 215 -9.45 -12.08 22.45
C THR A 215 -8.97 -13.53 22.36
N GLN A 216 -9.37 -14.38 23.31
CA GLN A 216 -9.05 -15.82 23.23
C GLN A 216 -9.68 -16.47 21.99
N GLN A 217 -10.90 -16.06 21.61
CA GLN A 217 -11.54 -16.54 20.37
C GLN A 217 -10.75 -16.12 19.12
N ASP A 218 -10.16 -14.92 19.11
CA ASP A 218 -9.29 -14.48 18.02
C ASP A 218 -8.06 -15.41 17.87
N LYS A 219 -7.46 -15.79 18.99
CA LYS A 219 -6.30 -16.70 19.04
C LYS A 219 -6.65 -18.14 18.66
N GLN A 220 -7.84 -18.63 19.04
CA GLN A 220 -8.28 -20.00 18.70
C GLN A 220 -8.62 -20.15 17.21
N LEU A 221 -9.14 -19.09 16.57
CA LEU A 221 -9.55 -19.13 15.17
C LEU A 221 -8.43 -18.79 14.18
N ARG A 222 -7.26 -18.33 14.66
CA ARG A 222 -6.09 -18.02 13.82
C ARG A 222 -4.91 -18.91 14.23
N THR A 223 -4.43 -19.71 13.28
CA THR A 223 -3.19 -20.47 13.43
C THR A 223 -2.02 -19.52 13.66
N GLU A 224 -1.15 -19.85 14.62
CA GLU A 224 0.06 -19.08 14.89
C GLU A 224 0.95 -19.03 13.63
N ARG A 225 1.31 -17.82 13.20
CA ARG A 225 2.15 -17.59 12.02
C ARG A 225 3.60 -17.81 12.39
N THR A 226 4.10 -19.04 12.24
CA THR A 226 5.53 -19.32 12.44
C THR A 226 6.34 -18.78 11.25
N ALA A 227 7.44 -18.09 11.53
CA ALA A 227 8.35 -17.62 10.49
C ALA A 227 9.02 -18.82 9.79
N MET A 228 9.08 -18.78 8.46
CA MET A 228 9.76 -19.84 7.69
C MET A 228 11.27 -19.77 7.88
N SER A 229 11.90 -20.93 8.05
CA SER A 229 13.35 -21.10 7.94
C SER A 229 13.82 -20.88 6.49
N ALA A 230 15.14 -20.67 6.31
CA ALA A 230 15.71 -20.44 4.98
C ALA A 230 15.48 -21.63 4.02
N THR A 231 15.53 -22.87 4.54
CA THR A 231 15.30 -24.10 3.77
C THR A 231 13.85 -24.21 3.31
N GLU A 232 12.88 -23.92 4.18
CA GLU A 232 11.46 -23.92 3.83
C GLU A 232 11.12 -22.87 2.77
N ARG A 233 11.73 -21.67 2.84
CA ARG A 233 11.55 -20.61 1.83
C ARG A 233 12.03 -21.06 0.46
N ARG A 234 13.21 -21.69 0.38
CA ARG A 234 13.77 -22.21 -0.87
C ARG A 234 12.89 -23.31 -1.46
N ALA A 235 12.44 -24.26 -0.64
CA ALA A 235 11.55 -25.34 -1.08
C ALA A 235 10.21 -24.81 -1.61
N PHE A 236 9.63 -23.83 -0.91
CA PHE A 236 8.40 -23.17 -1.34
C PHE A 236 8.56 -22.45 -2.68
N LEU A 237 9.62 -21.64 -2.82
CA LEU A 237 9.88 -20.91 -4.06
C LEU A 237 10.09 -21.86 -5.24
N MET A 238 10.90 -22.91 -5.08
CA MET A 238 11.12 -23.89 -6.15
C MET A 238 9.84 -24.60 -6.58
N ARG A 239 8.94 -24.89 -5.65
CA ARG A 239 7.66 -25.58 -5.94
C ARG A 239 6.71 -24.72 -6.79
N PHE A 240 6.63 -23.42 -6.51
CA PHE A 240 5.67 -22.51 -7.14
C PHE A 240 6.32 -21.50 -8.09
N LEU A 241 7.60 -21.70 -8.43
CA LEU A 241 8.43 -20.71 -9.13
C LEU A 241 7.78 -20.12 -10.40
N PRO A 242 7.21 -20.93 -11.32
CA PRO A 242 6.61 -20.38 -12.54
C PRO A 242 5.42 -19.45 -12.24
N GLY A 243 4.52 -19.87 -11.34
CA GLY A 243 3.38 -19.06 -10.92
C GLY A 243 3.79 -17.80 -10.15
N ILE A 244 4.81 -17.90 -9.30
CA ILE A 244 5.35 -16.76 -8.56
C ILE A 244 5.98 -15.74 -9.51
N ILE A 245 6.80 -16.17 -10.48
CA ILE A 245 7.41 -15.25 -11.46
C ILE A 245 6.34 -14.48 -12.24
N LEU A 246 5.34 -15.18 -12.78
CA LEU A 246 4.24 -14.53 -13.49
C LEU A 246 3.49 -13.53 -12.61
N THR A 247 3.23 -13.92 -11.37
CA THR A 247 2.56 -13.06 -10.39
C THR A 247 3.38 -11.82 -10.03
N VAL A 248 4.70 -11.98 -9.86
CA VAL A 248 5.62 -10.87 -9.58
C VAL A 248 5.69 -9.91 -10.77
N ILE A 249 5.70 -10.41 -12.01
CA ILE A 249 5.65 -9.56 -13.21
C ILE A 249 4.39 -8.67 -13.18
N VAL A 250 3.22 -9.27 -12.96
CA VAL A 250 1.95 -8.52 -12.86
C VAL A 250 2.03 -7.48 -11.74
N TYR A 251 2.50 -7.88 -10.57
CA TYR A 251 2.63 -7.00 -9.41
C TYR A 251 3.56 -5.82 -9.67
N VAL A 252 4.71 -6.05 -10.27
CA VAL A 252 5.69 -5.01 -10.60
C VAL A 252 5.09 -4.02 -11.59
N LEU A 253 4.48 -4.48 -12.68
CA LEU A 253 3.87 -3.60 -13.68
C LEU A 253 2.75 -2.73 -13.09
N LEU A 254 1.87 -3.32 -12.26
CA LEU A 254 0.83 -2.58 -11.56
C LEU A 254 1.42 -1.58 -10.56
N THR A 255 2.49 -1.94 -9.85
CA THR A 255 3.18 -1.07 -8.89
C THR A 255 3.80 0.14 -9.59
N VAL A 256 4.50 -0.09 -10.70
CA VAL A 256 5.12 0.94 -11.54
C VAL A 256 4.06 1.92 -12.04
N MET A 257 3.01 1.41 -12.71
CA MET A 257 2.01 2.29 -13.30
C MET A 257 1.19 3.05 -12.26
N ARG A 258 0.91 2.41 -11.12
CA ARG A 258 0.32 3.08 -9.96
C ARG A 258 1.25 4.17 -9.44
N ASP A 259 2.54 3.91 -9.28
CA ASP A 259 3.51 4.90 -8.78
C ASP A 259 3.66 6.08 -9.74
N VAL A 260 3.64 5.84 -11.06
CA VAL A 260 3.64 6.91 -12.07
C VAL A 260 2.38 7.76 -11.94
N ARG A 261 1.19 7.13 -11.97
CA ARG A 261 -0.10 7.82 -11.75
C ARG A 261 -0.06 8.66 -10.48
N ASP A 262 0.43 8.07 -9.40
CA ASP A 262 0.34 8.65 -8.07
C ASP A 262 1.33 9.81 -7.86
N ASN A 263 2.56 9.69 -8.34
CA ASN A 263 3.56 10.75 -8.16
C ASN A 263 3.41 11.90 -9.16
N PHE A 264 2.92 11.61 -10.37
CA PHE A 264 2.81 12.58 -11.47
C PHE A 264 1.36 12.91 -11.83
N GLU A 265 0.43 12.67 -10.90
CA GLU A 265 -1.00 12.89 -11.14
C GLU A 265 -1.32 14.34 -11.50
N VAL A 266 -0.65 15.30 -10.85
CA VAL A 266 -0.81 16.73 -11.09
C VAL A 266 -0.42 17.08 -12.52
N GLU A 267 0.69 16.53 -13.01
CA GLU A 267 1.20 16.72 -14.36
C GLU A 267 0.28 16.06 -15.39
N ILE A 268 -0.21 14.85 -15.12
CA ILE A 268 -1.15 14.14 -16.00
C ILE A 268 -2.43 14.97 -16.15
N TRP A 269 -3.05 15.41 -15.06
CA TRP A 269 -4.25 16.25 -15.13
C TRP A 269 -4.00 17.58 -15.82
N ALA A 270 -2.84 18.21 -15.56
CA ALA A 270 -2.46 19.45 -16.21
C ALA A 270 -2.28 19.27 -17.73
N GLY A 271 -1.68 18.16 -18.18
CA GLY A 271 -1.56 17.78 -19.60
C GLY A 271 -2.91 17.57 -20.27
N LEU A 272 -3.90 17.09 -19.51
CA LEU A 272 -5.30 16.95 -19.95
C LEU A 272 -6.11 18.27 -19.88
N GLY A 273 -5.48 19.38 -19.47
CA GLY A 273 -6.13 20.70 -19.35
C GLY A 273 -6.97 20.90 -18.09
N ILE A 274 -6.90 20.00 -17.10
CA ILE A 274 -7.69 20.05 -15.86
C ILE A 274 -6.78 20.45 -14.70
N LYS A 275 -7.10 21.56 -14.03
CA LYS A 275 -6.29 22.13 -12.93
C LYS A 275 -7.05 22.30 -11.61
N SER A 276 -8.26 21.77 -11.51
CA SER A 276 -9.07 21.86 -10.28
C SER A 276 -8.40 21.13 -9.13
N ASN A 277 -8.30 21.78 -7.96
CA ASN A 277 -7.68 21.16 -6.77
C ASN A 277 -8.51 20.01 -6.21
N SER A 278 -9.84 20.02 -6.33
CA SER A 278 -10.69 18.98 -5.74
C SER A 278 -10.73 17.69 -6.56
N ILE A 279 -10.20 17.71 -7.79
CA ILE A 279 -10.27 16.56 -8.70
C ILE A 279 -9.60 15.32 -8.11
N TYR A 280 -8.47 15.50 -7.42
CA TYR A 280 -7.70 14.39 -6.85
C TYR A 280 -8.50 13.66 -5.78
N THR A 281 -9.06 14.37 -4.79
CA THR A 281 -9.89 13.74 -3.74
C THR A 281 -11.14 13.09 -4.34
N ASN A 282 -11.81 13.76 -5.28
CA ASN A 282 -13.05 13.27 -5.87
C ASN A 282 -12.85 11.93 -6.60
N ILE A 283 -11.86 11.87 -7.49
CA ILE A 283 -11.59 10.66 -8.29
C ILE A 283 -11.06 9.53 -7.41
N ASP A 284 -10.08 9.81 -6.55
CA ASP A 284 -9.52 8.77 -5.68
C ASP A 284 -10.54 8.26 -4.65
N SER A 285 -11.50 9.08 -4.20
CA SER A 285 -12.60 8.63 -3.33
C SER A 285 -13.53 7.66 -4.04
N ILE A 286 -13.93 7.96 -5.28
CA ILE A 286 -14.77 7.08 -6.09
C ILE A 286 -14.08 5.73 -6.30
N ILE A 287 -12.79 5.75 -6.67
CA ILE A 287 -12.00 4.53 -6.87
C ILE A 287 -11.87 3.76 -5.55
N SER A 288 -11.58 4.44 -4.45
CA SER A 288 -11.44 3.82 -3.12
C SER A 288 -12.69 3.05 -2.72
N ILE A 289 -13.87 3.65 -2.89
CA ILE A 289 -15.16 3.01 -2.55
C ILE A 289 -15.44 1.82 -3.46
N ALA A 290 -15.20 1.97 -4.78
CA ALA A 290 -15.43 0.88 -5.74
C ALA A 290 -14.52 -0.33 -5.47
N VAL A 291 -13.23 -0.09 -5.21
CA VAL A 291 -12.27 -1.16 -4.86
C VAL A 291 -12.61 -1.78 -3.51
N LEU A 292 -13.03 -0.99 -2.51
CA LEU A 292 -13.49 -1.51 -1.22
C LEU A 292 -14.65 -2.48 -1.37
N ALA A 293 -15.65 -2.10 -2.16
CA ALA A 293 -16.81 -2.94 -2.42
C ALA A 293 -16.38 -4.26 -3.09
N GLY A 294 -15.52 -4.18 -4.12
CA GLY A 294 -14.99 -5.35 -4.81
C GLY A 294 -14.23 -6.31 -3.87
N ILE A 295 -13.29 -5.80 -3.08
CA ILE A 295 -12.50 -6.63 -2.15
C ILE A 295 -13.36 -7.20 -1.02
N SER A 296 -14.30 -6.42 -0.49
CA SER A 296 -15.21 -6.90 0.56
C SER A 296 -16.04 -8.10 0.08
N LEU A 297 -16.50 -8.09 -1.18
CA LEU A 297 -17.20 -9.22 -1.78
C LEU A 297 -16.29 -10.46 -1.93
N LEU A 298 -15.01 -10.27 -2.27
CA LEU A 298 -14.03 -11.37 -2.37
C LEU A 298 -13.78 -12.05 -1.03
N ILE A 299 -13.78 -11.29 0.07
CA ILE A 299 -13.57 -11.82 1.44
C ILE A 299 -14.70 -12.77 1.86
N LEU A 300 -15.92 -12.60 1.34
CA LEU A 300 -17.06 -13.47 1.64
C LEU A 300 -16.91 -14.90 1.08
N VAL A 301 -15.99 -15.11 0.13
CA VAL A 301 -15.77 -16.41 -0.50
C VAL A 301 -14.96 -17.34 0.42
N LYS A 302 -15.67 -18.23 1.12
CA LYS A 302 -15.06 -19.14 2.11
C LYS A 302 -14.09 -20.17 1.52
N ASN A 303 -14.30 -20.63 0.28
CA ASN A 303 -13.44 -21.65 -0.33
C ASN A 303 -12.16 -21.03 -0.88
N ASN A 304 -11.00 -21.36 -0.29
CA ASN A 304 -9.72 -20.75 -0.64
C ASN A 304 -9.35 -20.88 -2.12
N LEU A 305 -9.54 -22.05 -2.74
CA LEU A 305 -9.18 -22.23 -4.15
C LEU A 305 -10.11 -21.45 -5.09
N LYS A 306 -11.42 -21.41 -4.79
CA LYS A 306 -12.36 -20.59 -5.54
C LYS A 306 -12.05 -19.09 -5.37
N ALA A 307 -11.84 -18.65 -4.13
CA ALA A 307 -11.45 -17.28 -3.81
C ALA A 307 -10.17 -16.88 -4.56
N PHE A 308 -9.16 -17.75 -4.56
CA PHE A 308 -7.90 -17.52 -5.28
C PHE A 308 -8.10 -17.38 -6.79
N GLY A 309 -8.97 -18.20 -7.40
CA GLY A 309 -9.32 -18.07 -8.81
C GLY A 309 -10.08 -16.77 -9.13
N ILE A 310 -11.05 -16.39 -8.28
CA ILE A 310 -11.81 -15.14 -8.46
C ILE A 310 -10.90 -13.92 -8.31
N ILE A 311 -9.94 -13.94 -7.37
CA ILE A 311 -8.95 -12.87 -7.21
C ILE A 311 -8.14 -12.68 -8.51
N HIS A 312 -7.70 -13.76 -9.17
CA HIS A 312 -7.01 -13.63 -10.46
C HIS A 312 -7.90 -13.00 -11.53
N ILE A 313 -9.16 -13.45 -11.62
CA ILE A 313 -10.12 -12.87 -12.58
C ILE A 313 -10.30 -11.38 -12.30
N PHE A 314 -10.43 -10.99 -11.02
CA PHE A 314 -10.53 -9.60 -10.62
C PHE A 314 -9.30 -8.78 -11.05
N ILE A 315 -8.09 -9.33 -10.91
CA ILE A 315 -6.84 -8.71 -11.36
C ILE A 315 -6.81 -8.57 -12.90
N ILE A 316 -7.19 -9.63 -13.63
CA ILE A 316 -7.26 -9.63 -15.10
C ILE A 316 -8.26 -8.56 -15.57
N CYS A 317 -9.45 -8.51 -14.98
CA CYS A 317 -10.44 -7.49 -15.26
C CYS A 317 -9.91 -6.08 -14.96
N GLY A 318 -9.13 -5.91 -13.89
CA GLY A 318 -8.47 -4.64 -13.59
C GLY A 318 -7.49 -4.19 -14.69
N CYS A 319 -6.62 -5.10 -15.13
CA CYS A 319 -5.69 -4.84 -16.25
C CYS A 319 -6.43 -4.49 -17.55
N LEU A 320 -7.47 -5.27 -17.89
CA LEU A 320 -8.27 -5.04 -19.09
C LEU A 320 -9.06 -3.73 -19.02
N LEU A 321 -9.64 -3.40 -17.86
CA LEU A 321 -10.34 -2.14 -17.65
C LEU A 321 -9.42 -0.94 -17.89
N ALA A 322 -8.19 -1.01 -17.36
CA ALA A 322 -7.20 0.04 -17.57
C ALA A 322 -6.79 0.18 -19.04
N GLY A 323 -6.55 -0.94 -19.74
CA GLY A 323 -6.20 -0.93 -21.16
C GLY A 323 -7.34 -0.46 -22.07
N ILE A 324 -8.54 -1.03 -21.91
CA ILE A 324 -9.71 -0.69 -22.74
C ILE A 324 -10.13 0.76 -22.53
N SER A 325 -10.17 1.24 -21.28
CA SER A 325 -10.49 2.66 -21.03
C SER A 325 -9.45 3.59 -21.66
N THR A 326 -8.18 3.21 -21.69
CA THR A 326 -7.12 3.98 -22.37
C THR A 326 -7.28 3.99 -23.88
N LEU A 327 -7.63 2.86 -24.50
CA LEU A 327 -7.94 2.81 -25.94
C LEU A 327 -9.17 3.66 -26.30
N LEU A 328 -10.22 3.62 -25.46
CA LEU A 328 -11.41 4.44 -25.62
C LEU A 328 -11.11 5.94 -25.48
N PHE A 329 -10.19 6.29 -24.58
CA PHE A 329 -9.71 7.65 -24.39
C PHE A 329 -8.93 8.16 -25.62
N GLU A 330 -7.99 7.37 -26.13
CA GLU A 330 -7.23 7.67 -27.36
C GLU A 330 -8.15 7.80 -28.58
N ALA A 331 -9.20 6.98 -28.65
CA ALA A 331 -10.26 7.07 -29.65
C ALA A 331 -11.21 8.27 -29.43
N LYS A 332 -10.97 9.12 -28.42
CA LYS A 332 -11.77 10.29 -28.04
C LYS A 332 -13.24 9.98 -27.71
N THR A 333 -13.54 8.74 -27.34
CA THR A 333 -14.92 8.28 -27.03
C THR A 333 -15.33 8.57 -25.59
N ILE A 334 -14.36 8.67 -24.68
CA ILE A 334 -14.59 8.99 -23.27
C ILE A 334 -13.79 10.23 -22.85
N SER A 335 -14.30 10.96 -21.86
CA SER A 335 -13.65 12.16 -21.34
C SER A 335 -12.38 11.83 -20.54
N PRO A 336 -11.44 12.79 -20.39
CA PRO A 336 -10.26 12.62 -19.52
C PRO A 336 -10.62 12.20 -18.09
N VAL A 337 -11.72 12.74 -17.55
CA VAL A 337 -12.19 12.43 -16.20
C VAL A 337 -12.65 10.98 -16.08
N MET A 338 -13.44 10.51 -17.04
CA MET A 338 -13.90 9.13 -17.09
C MET A 338 -12.72 8.17 -17.25
N TRP A 339 -11.78 8.49 -18.14
CA TRP A 339 -10.58 7.70 -18.36
C TRP A 339 -9.74 7.56 -17.10
N MET A 340 -9.35 8.67 -16.46
CA MET A 340 -8.55 8.64 -15.22
C MET A 340 -9.24 7.88 -14.09
N THR A 341 -10.58 7.91 -14.06
CA THR A 341 -11.39 7.13 -13.11
C THR A 341 -11.32 5.63 -13.40
N LEU A 342 -11.58 5.22 -14.64
CA LEU A 342 -11.60 3.80 -15.03
C LEU A 342 -10.19 3.19 -15.05
N ALA A 343 -9.19 3.91 -15.54
CA ALA A 343 -7.79 3.50 -15.52
C ALA A 343 -7.27 3.38 -14.10
N GLY A 344 -7.57 4.36 -13.24
CA GLY A 344 -7.25 4.29 -11.81
C GLY A 344 -7.95 3.10 -11.14
N LEU A 345 -9.24 2.91 -11.38
CA LEU A 345 -10.00 1.77 -10.86
C LEU A 345 -9.37 0.43 -11.29
N GLY A 346 -9.00 0.29 -12.56
CA GLY A 346 -8.34 -0.91 -13.09
C GLY A 346 -7.00 -1.20 -12.42
N LEU A 347 -6.15 -0.17 -12.29
CA LEU A 347 -4.85 -0.28 -11.60
C LEU A 347 -5.00 -0.73 -10.15
N TYR A 348 -5.88 -0.09 -9.37
CA TYR A 348 -6.04 -0.43 -7.97
C TYR A 348 -6.81 -1.74 -7.75
N ALA A 349 -7.76 -2.09 -8.62
CA ALA A 349 -8.42 -3.39 -8.60
C ALA A 349 -7.41 -4.53 -8.82
N GLY A 350 -6.42 -4.33 -9.70
CA GLY A 350 -5.30 -5.27 -9.86
C GLY A 350 -4.32 -5.27 -8.68
N TYR A 351 -3.96 -4.09 -8.19
CA TYR A 351 -2.87 -3.95 -7.21
C TYR A 351 -3.26 -4.34 -5.77
N VAL A 352 -4.43 -3.91 -5.29
CA VAL A 352 -4.79 -4.05 -3.87
C VAL A 352 -4.97 -5.51 -3.42
N PRO A 353 -5.51 -6.44 -4.23
CA PRO A 353 -5.62 -7.84 -3.82
C PRO A 353 -4.28 -8.48 -3.44
N TYR A 354 -3.18 -8.09 -4.10
CA TYR A 354 -1.83 -8.57 -3.75
C TYR A 354 -1.41 -8.19 -2.33
N ASN A 355 -1.85 -7.03 -1.86
CA ASN A 355 -1.52 -6.52 -0.54
C ASN A 355 -2.46 -7.04 0.56
N ALA A 356 -3.68 -7.43 0.20
CA ALA A 356 -4.72 -7.79 1.16
C ALA A 356 -4.92 -9.30 1.33
N ILE A 357 -5.11 -10.03 0.22
CA ILE A 357 -5.69 -11.40 0.27
C ILE A 357 -5.02 -12.43 -0.65
N PHE A 358 -4.33 -12.01 -1.72
CA PHE A 358 -3.83 -12.93 -2.76
C PHE A 358 -2.90 -14.01 -2.18
N PHE A 359 -1.81 -13.57 -1.52
CA PHE A 359 -0.79 -14.49 -1.02
C PHE A 359 -1.32 -15.34 0.15
N GLU A 360 -2.23 -14.82 0.97
CA GLU A 360 -2.91 -15.59 2.02
C GLU A 360 -3.74 -16.73 1.40
N ARG A 361 -4.56 -16.43 0.39
CA ARG A 361 -5.42 -17.42 -0.28
C ARG A 361 -4.61 -18.42 -1.11
N MET A 362 -3.48 -18.02 -1.68
CA MET A 362 -2.53 -18.92 -2.33
C MET A 362 -2.00 -19.95 -1.33
N ILE A 363 -1.42 -19.50 -0.22
CA ILE A 363 -0.82 -20.37 0.80
C ILE A 363 -1.88 -21.30 1.40
N ALA A 364 -3.07 -20.77 1.71
CA ALA A 364 -4.19 -21.54 2.24
C ALA A 364 -4.74 -22.58 1.23
N SER A 365 -4.65 -22.32 -0.08
CA SER A 365 -5.09 -23.27 -1.10
C SER A 365 -4.18 -24.49 -1.24
N PHE A 366 -2.90 -24.35 -0.89
CA PHE A 366 -1.90 -25.42 -0.96
C PHE A 366 -1.49 -25.99 0.40
N ASN A 367 -2.18 -25.58 1.48
CA ASN A 367 -1.95 -26.02 2.87
C ASN A 367 -0.48 -25.96 3.32
N TYR A 368 0.27 -24.97 2.84
CA TYR A 368 1.67 -24.80 3.22
C TYR A 368 1.76 -23.93 4.48
N LYS A 369 2.52 -24.34 5.51
CA LYS A 369 2.84 -23.44 6.61
C LYS A 369 3.87 -22.44 6.10
N SER A 370 3.44 -21.21 5.81
CA SER A 370 4.30 -20.19 5.22
C SER A 370 3.96 -18.79 5.74
N ASN A 371 4.98 -17.95 5.88
CA ASN A 371 4.82 -16.54 6.19
C ASN A 371 4.57 -15.77 4.88
N VAL A 372 3.31 -15.35 4.69
CA VAL A 372 2.81 -14.50 3.60
C VAL A 372 3.68 -13.25 3.40
N GLY A 373 4.19 -12.69 4.51
CA GLY A 373 4.98 -11.46 4.51
C GLY A 373 6.27 -11.57 3.71
N PHE A 374 6.94 -12.73 3.67
CA PHE A 374 8.21 -12.86 2.94
C PHE A 374 8.06 -12.60 1.44
N ILE A 375 7.05 -13.21 0.80
CA ILE A 375 6.82 -13.06 -0.64
C ILE A 375 6.33 -11.65 -0.94
N MET A 376 5.44 -11.12 -0.11
CA MET A 376 4.94 -9.76 -0.23
C MET A 376 6.08 -8.72 -0.14
N TYR A 377 7.00 -8.87 0.82
CA TYR A 377 8.15 -7.98 0.95
C TYR A 377 9.11 -8.05 -0.24
N ILE A 378 9.34 -9.24 -0.79
CA ILE A 378 10.15 -9.39 -2.01
C ILE A 378 9.46 -8.71 -3.20
N ALA A 379 8.17 -8.99 -3.39
CA ALA A 379 7.40 -8.40 -4.47
C ALA A 379 7.38 -6.87 -4.37
N ASP A 380 7.20 -6.32 -3.17
CA ASP A 380 7.30 -4.88 -2.88
C ASP A 380 8.67 -4.31 -3.26
N ALA A 381 9.76 -4.94 -2.82
CA ALA A 381 11.10 -4.45 -3.09
C ALA A 381 11.41 -4.43 -4.60
N ILE A 382 11.04 -5.49 -5.32
CA ILE A 382 11.19 -5.55 -6.78
C ILE A 382 10.27 -4.53 -7.46
N GLY A 383 9.06 -4.34 -6.96
CA GLY A 383 8.10 -3.35 -7.47
C GLY A 383 8.65 -1.93 -7.39
N TYR A 384 9.18 -1.52 -6.22
CA TYR A 384 9.77 -0.19 -6.05
C TYR A 384 11.05 0.01 -6.87
N LEU A 385 11.90 -1.02 -6.97
CA LEU A 385 13.05 -0.98 -7.88
C LEU A 385 12.60 -0.80 -9.34
N GLY A 386 11.54 -1.51 -9.76
CA GLY A 386 10.91 -1.34 -11.06
C GLY A 386 10.43 0.10 -11.29
N SER A 387 9.77 0.71 -10.30
CA SER A 387 9.31 2.10 -10.39
C SER A 387 10.47 3.08 -10.59
N ILE A 388 11.58 2.89 -9.87
CA ILE A 388 12.79 3.70 -10.03
C ILE A 388 13.40 3.49 -11.43
N SER A 389 13.52 2.24 -11.87
CA SER A 389 14.10 1.92 -13.19
C SER A 389 13.29 2.55 -14.32
N VAL A 390 11.96 2.45 -14.29
CA VAL A 390 11.10 3.01 -15.34
C VAL A 390 11.15 4.54 -15.35
N LEU A 391 11.24 5.17 -14.18
CA LEU A 391 11.41 6.61 -14.06
C LEU A 391 12.75 7.07 -14.65
N LEU A 392 13.85 6.36 -14.35
CA LEU A 392 15.17 6.64 -14.94
C LEU A 392 15.18 6.44 -16.46
N VAL A 393 14.50 5.41 -16.97
CA VAL A 393 14.39 5.16 -18.42
C VAL A 393 13.62 6.30 -19.11
N LYS A 394 12.51 6.77 -18.51
CA LYS A 394 11.76 7.91 -19.04
C LYS A 394 12.63 9.16 -19.07
N GLU A 395 13.29 9.48 -17.96
CA GLU A 395 14.03 10.74 -17.80
C GLU A 395 15.35 10.76 -18.59
N LEU A 396 16.12 9.66 -18.63
CA LEU A 396 17.39 9.61 -19.35
C LEU A 396 17.26 9.21 -20.83
N GLY A 397 16.20 8.48 -21.18
CA GLY A 397 16.02 7.89 -22.52
C GLY A 397 15.04 8.64 -23.42
N ASN A 398 13.99 9.26 -22.85
CA ASN A 398 12.93 9.95 -23.59
C ASN A 398 12.35 11.11 -22.75
N SER A 399 13.20 12.08 -22.37
CA SER A 399 12.83 13.20 -21.49
C SER A 399 11.65 14.03 -22.01
N ASP A 400 11.51 14.13 -23.34
CA ASP A 400 10.53 14.97 -24.04
C ASP A 400 9.08 14.44 -23.97
N ILE A 401 8.88 13.17 -23.64
CA ILE A 401 7.53 12.60 -23.55
C ILE A 401 6.82 13.18 -22.32
N SER A 402 5.64 13.75 -22.54
CA SER A 402 4.79 14.26 -21.47
C SER A 402 4.28 13.14 -20.56
N TRP A 403 4.00 13.47 -19.30
CA TRP A 403 3.58 12.47 -18.30
C TRP A 403 2.27 11.76 -18.66
N ASP A 404 1.33 12.46 -19.30
CA ASP A 404 0.08 11.89 -19.79
C ASP A 404 0.31 10.89 -20.94
N ALA A 405 1.12 11.22 -21.94
CA ALA A 405 1.45 10.32 -23.04
C ALA A 405 2.26 9.10 -22.55
N PHE A 406 3.20 9.31 -21.63
CA PHE A 406 3.93 8.23 -20.98
C PHE A 406 2.98 7.30 -20.22
N PHE A 407 2.00 7.86 -19.50
CA PHE A 407 1.02 7.10 -18.76
C PHE A 407 0.10 6.28 -19.67
N VAL A 408 -0.38 6.85 -20.79
CA VAL A 408 -1.16 6.14 -21.82
C VAL A 408 -0.38 4.92 -22.34
N ASN A 409 0.85 5.11 -22.80
CA ASN A 409 1.67 4.02 -23.35
C ASN A 409 1.97 2.94 -22.30
N GLY A 410 2.33 3.36 -21.08
CA GLY A 410 2.58 2.44 -19.98
C GLY A 410 1.35 1.62 -19.58
N LEU A 411 0.16 2.22 -19.60
CA LEU A 411 -1.10 1.53 -19.30
C LEU A 411 -1.42 0.45 -20.34
N LEU A 412 -1.20 0.72 -21.63
CA LEU A 412 -1.43 -0.25 -22.69
C LEU A 412 -0.47 -1.45 -22.58
N ILE A 413 0.82 -1.19 -22.34
CA ILE A 413 1.82 -2.24 -22.11
C ILE A 413 1.46 -3.07 -20.88
N MET A 414 1.13 -2.41 -19.78
CA MET A 414 0.72 -3.06 -18.53
C MET A 414 -0.54 -3.90 -18.73
N ALA A 415 -1.54 -3.41 -19.47
CA ALA A 415 -2.76 -4.15 -19.72
C ALA A 415 -2.51 -5.45 -20.48
N VAL A 416 -1.70 -5.41 -21.55
CA VAL A 416 -1.39 -6.59 -22.36
C VAL A 416 -0.54 -7.60 -21.59
N ILE A 417 0.61 -7.17 -21.06
CA ILE A 417 1.54 -8.07 -20.37
C ILE A 417 0.93 -8.54 -19.05
N GLY A 418 0.30 -7.63 -18.29
CA GLY A 418 -0.34 -7.91 -17.01
C GLY A 418 -1.52 -8.87 -17.14
N ALA A 419 -2.43 -8.65 -18.09
CA ALA A 419 -3.56 -9.58 -18.31
C ALA A 419 -3.07 -10.95 -18.81
N GLY A 420 -2.09 -10.97 -19.72
CA GLY A 420 -1.47 -12.22 -20.21
C GLY A 420 -0.80 -13.01 -19.08
N ALA A 421 0.09 -12.38 -18.32
CA ALA A 421 0.80 -13.02 -17.22
C ALA A 421 -0.15 -13.45 -16.09
N ALA A 422 -1.17 -12.66 -15.74
CA ALA A 422 -2.18 -13.04 -14.75
C ALA A 422 -3.02 -14.24 -15.21
N THR A 423 -3.36 -14.31 -16.50
CA THR A 423 -4.09 -15.45 -17.09
C THR A 423 -3.24 -16.72 -17.06
N LEU A 424 -1.96 -16.63 -17.47
CA LEU A 424 -1.04 -17.76 -17.39
C LEU A 424 -0.80 -18.22 -15.95
N SER A 425 -0.71 -17.28 -15.00
CA SER A 425 -0.59 -17.58 -13.57
C SER A 425 -1.82 -18.34 -13.06
N LEU A 426 -3.02 -17.88 -13.42
CA LEU A 426 -4.27 -18.54 -13.06
C LEU A 426 -4.32 -19.97 -13.61
N ILE A 427 -3.99 -20.17 -14.90
CA ILE A 427 -3.98 -21.50 -15.54
C ILE A 427 -2.99 -22.41 -14.81
N TYR A 428 -1.77 -21.94 -14.54
CA TYR A 428 -0.75 -22.69 -13.82
C TYR A 428 -1.24 -23.15 -12.44
N PHE A 429 -1.76 -22.23 -11.62
CA PHE A 429 -2.19 -22.58 -10.27
C PHE A 429 -3.42 -23.49 -10.25
N LEU A 430 -4.37 -23.31 -11.18
CA LEU A 430 -5.52 -24.22 -11.31
C LEU A 430 -5.07 -25.63 -11.74
N GLN A 431 -4.13 -25.76 -12.67
CA GLN A 431 -3.56 -27.04 -13.08
C GLN A 431 -2.79 -27.70 -11.93
N SER A 432 -1.97 -26.93 -11.20
CA SER A 432 -1.24 -27.41 -10.03
C SER A 432 -2.20 -27.91 -8.93
N ALA A 433 -3.29 -27.19 -8.66
CA ALA A 433 -4.28 -27.59 -7.68
C ALA A 433 -5.03 -28.88 -8.09
N ARG A 434 -5.33 -29.04 -9.38
CA ARG A 434 -5.92 -30.29 -9.91
C ARG A 434 -4.98 -31.48 -9.75
N ARG A 435 -3.70 -31.33 -10.09
CA ARG A 435 -2.67 -32.40 -9.95
C ARG A 435 -2.48 -32.84 -8.49
N SER A 436 -2.44 -31.90 -7.54
CA SER A 436 -2.34 -32.25 -6.12
C SER A 436 -3.58 -32.98 -5.60
N ARG A 437 -4.79 -32.64 -6.08
CA ARG A 437 -6.01 -33.38 -5.72
C ARG A 437 -6.03 -34.80 -6.31
N SER A 438 -5.59 -34.99 -7.55
CA SER A 438 -5.55 -36.32 -8.17
C SER A 438 -4.53 -37.24 -7.49
N GLN A 439 -3.35 -36.72 -7.12
CA GLN A 439 -2.35 -37.48 -6.38
C GLN A 439 -2.84 -37.91 -4.99
N ASN A 440 -3.47 -37.01 -4.23
CA ASN A 440 -4.04 -37.38 -2.93
C ASN A 440 -5.18 -38.40 -3.05
N LYS A 441 -6.00 -38.33 -4.11
CA LYS A 441 -7.04 -39.32 -4.37
C LYS A 441 -6.45 -40.69 -4.71
N ALA A 442 -5.38 -40.72 -5.51
CA ALA A 442 -4.68 -41.96 -5.86
C ALA A 442 -4.00 -42.61 -4.64
N LEU A 443 -3.33 -41.82 -3.78
CA LEU A 443 -2.73 -42.29 -2.53
C LEU A 443 -3.74 -42.88 -1.55
N ASN A 444 -4.92 -42.26 -1.44
CA ASN A 444 -6.00 -42.79 -0.60
C ASN A 444 -6.63 -44.07 -1.18
N LEU A 445 -6.62 -44.24 -2.51
CA LEU A 445 -7.12 -45.46 -3.17
C LEU A 445 -6.12 -46.62 -3.09
N SER A 446 -4.81 -46.35 -2.96
CA SER A 446 -3.78 -47.37 -2.73
C SER A 446 -3.58 -47.75 -1.26
N ALA A 447 -4.20 -47.02 -0.34
CA ALA A 447 -4.15 -47.26 1.10
C ALA A 447 -5.40 -47.99 1.66
N VAL A 448 -6.35 -48.30 0.78
CA VAL A 448 -7.51 -49.19 1.00
C VAL A 448 -7.23 -50.47 0.23
#